data_AF-A0A6H5FSL9-F1
#
_entry.id   AF-A0A6H5FSL9-F1
#
_cell.length_a   1.000
_cell.length_b   1.000
_cell.length_c   1.000
_cell.angle_alpha   90.00
_cell.angle_beta   90.00
_cell.angle_gamma   90.00
#
_symmetry.space_group_name_H-M   'P 1'
#
loop_
_entity.id
_entity.type
_entity.pdbx_description
1 polymer ?
#
loop_
_entity_poly.entity_id
_entity_poly.type
_entity_poly.pdbx_seq_one_letter_code
_entity_poly.pdbx_strand_id
1 'polypeptide(L)'
;DRMKTDFGNDLTRLMNHMRTEAENAEVTKHCNDGVWNNGDAAGVANKTACKLVAAGLHHISNIKHTYKPQKNNGDYNPYDNQEFHQFVSCLWLKRVVQEMEKRSISCDIKEGIKKGSKAWNTIKETHCKNQPCIECNLEDDYGKLDTCQVGSDSANVKEKFIDLLTKDKTTEADSTLQELLKTDKNGSLCQRLQCLASRVEALKKDPSSNA
;
A
#
# COMPACT_ATOMS: atom_id res chain seq x y z
N ASP A 1 14.44 -10.88 -17.43
CA ASP A 1 13.27 -10.39 -18.21
C ASP A 1 11.93 -10.89 -17.71
N ARG A 2 11.64 -12.20 -17.63
CA ARG A 2 10.31 -12.68 -17.17
C ARG A 2 9.95 -12.28 -15.73
N MET A 3 10.87 -12.46 -14.78
CA MET A 3 10.64 -12.08 -13.37
C MET A 3 10.32 -10.58 -13.21
N LYS A 4 10.98 -9.69 -13.97
CA LYS A 4 10.67 -8.25 -13.95
C LYS A 4 9.23 -8.00 -14.40
N THR A 5 8.81 -8.67 -15.47
CA THR A 5 7.44 -8.58 -15.99
C THR A 5 6.41 -9.11 -14.98
N ASP A 6 6.69 -10.24 -14.34
CA ASP A 6 5.78 -10.83 -13.35
C ASP A 6 5.60 -9.93 -12.12
N PHE A 7 6.70 -9.40 -11.58
CA PHE A 7 6.67 -8.44 -10.48
C PHE A 7 5.96 -7.13 -10.86
N GLY A 8 6.18 -6.65 -12.09
CA GLY A 8 5.47 -5.50 -12.64
C GLY A 8 3.97 -5.73 -12.77
N ASN A 9 3.56 -6.95 -13.14
CA ASN A 9 2.16 -7.35 -13.22
C ASN A 9 1.51 -7.45 -11.83
N ASP A 10 2.22 -7.99 -10.84
CA ASP A 10 1.77 -8.01 -9.44
C ASP A 10 1.53 -6.61 -8.91
N LEU A 11 2.48 -5.70 -9.15
CA LEU A 11 2.32 -4.29 -8.78
C LEU A 11 1.12 -3.63 -9.46
N THR A 12 0.95 -3.84 -10.78
CA THR A 12 -0.22 -3.31 -11.50
C THR A 12 -1.54 -3.87 -10.96
N ARG A 13 -1.60 -5.17 -10.63
CA ARG A 13 -2.80 -5.80 -10.03
C ARG A 13 -3.13 -5.20 -8.67
N LEU A 14 -2.13 -5.05 -7.80
CA LEU A 14 -2.28 -4.43 -6.50
C LEU A 14 -2.83 -3.01 -6.62
N MET A 15 -2.18 -2.16 -7.42
CA MET A 15 -2.55 -0.74 -7.57
C MET A 15 -3.94 -0.56 -8.20
N ASN A 16 -4.31 -1.41 -9.17
CA ASN A 16 -5.65 -1.42 -9.73
C ASN A 16 -6.69 -1.78 -8.68
N HIS A 17 -6.46 -2.85 -7.91
CA HIS A 17 -7.35 -3.28 -6.84
C HIS A 17 -7.51 -2.21 -5.76
N MET A 18 -6.41 -1.57 -5.34
CA MET A 18 -6.43 -0.46 -4.40
C MET A 18 -7.36 0.67 -4.87
N ARG A 19 -7.30 1.02 -6.15
CA ARG A 19 -8.10 2.10 -6.74
C ARG A 19 -9.57 1.69 -6.90
N THR A 20 -9.86 0.50 -7.43
CA THR A 20 -11.24 0.10 -7.75
C THR A 20 -12.04 -0.30 -6.52
N GLU A 21 -11.39 -0.88 -5.51
CA GLU A 21 -12.05 -1.37 -4.30
C GLU A 21 -11.95 -0.41 -3.10
N ALA A 22 -11.38 0.78 -3.26
CA ALA A 22 -11.29 1.78 -2.18
C ALA A 22 -12.67 2.14 -1.58
N GLU A 23 -13.73 2.08 -2.38
CA GLU A 23 -15.11 2.39 -1.97
C GLU A 23 -15.94 1.14 -1.62
N ASN A 24 -15.33 -0.05 -1.65
CA ASN A 24 -16.01 -1.29 -1.28
C ASN A 24 -16.43 -1.26 0.20
N ALA A 25 -17.62 -1.75 0.53
CA ALA A 25 -18.12 -1.81 1.92
C ALA A 25 -17.21 -2.60 2.86
N GLU A 26 -16.61 -3.69 2.38
CA GLU A 26 -15.67 -4.54 3.13
C GLU A 26 -14.34 -3.81 3.41
N VAL A 27 -13.95 -2.85 2.59
CA VAL A 27 -12.77 -2.01 2.80
C VAL A 27 -13.11 -0.82 3.70
N THR A 28 -14.15 -0.08 3.33
CA THR A 28 -14.50 1.21 3.96
C THR A 28 -14.93 1.06 5.42
N LYS A 29 -15.47 -0.08 5.84
CA LYS A 29 -15.83 -0.35 7.24
C LYS A 29 -14.66 -0.20 8.21
N HIS A 30 -13.43 -0.43 7.74
CA HIS A 30 -12.21 -0.29 8.54
C HIS A 30 -11.70 1.17 8.65
N CYS A 31 -12.25 2.07 7.83
CA CYS A 31 -11.80 3.46 7.69
C CYS A 31 -12.84 4.46 8.22
N ASN A 32 -13.69 4.01 9.13
CA ASN A 32 -14.60 4.86 9.86
C ASN A 32 -13.87 5.46 11.07
N ASP A 33 -13.72 6.77 11.03
CA ASP A 33 -13.22 7.57 12.14
C ASP A 33 -14.09 8.81 12.29
N GLY A 34 -14.60 9.05 13.50
CA GLY A 34 -15.49 10.19 13.76
C GLY A 34 -14.79 11.55 13.61
N VAL A 35 -13.46 11.55 13.47
CA VAL A 35 -12.64 12.74 13.26
C VAL A 35 -12.50 13.10 11.77
N TRP A 36 -12.58 12.13 10.86
CA TRP A 36 -12.36 12.34 9.42
C TRP A 36 -13.63 12.76 8.69
N ASN A 37 -13.98 14.03 8.87
CA ASN A 37 -15.15 14.65 8.26
C ASN A 37 -14.88 15.11 6.83
N ASN A 38 -15.89 15.01 5.96
CA ASN A 38 -15.80 15.42 4.55
C ASN A 38 -15.60 16.94 4.35
N GLY A 39 -15.76 17.75 5.41
CA GLY A 39 -15.55 19.20 5.39
C GLY A 39 -14.11 19.65 5.67
N ASP A 40 -13.23 18.72 6.05
CA ASP A 40 -11.81 19.00 6.32
C ASP A 40 -10.90 18.23 5.36
N ALA A 41 -10.00 18.95 4.68
CA ALA A 41 -9.07 18.38 3.72
C ALA A 41 -8.14 17.33 4.32
N ALA A 42 -7.70 17.51 5.57
CA ALA A 42 -6.82 16.56 6.26
C ALA A 42 -7.58 15.26 6.62
N GLY A 43 -8.81 15.38 7.11
CA GLY A 43 -9.71 14.26 7.33
C GLY A 43 -9.99 13.46 6.06
N VAL A 44 -10.29 14.14 4.94
CA VAL A 44 -10.48 13.50 3.63
C VAL A 44 -9.21 12.76 3.20
N ALA A 45 -8.03 13.38 3.31
CA ALA A 45 -6.76 12.76 2.94
C ALA A 45 -6.48 11.49 3.78
N ASN A 46 -6.67 11.55 5.10
CA ASN A 46 -6.48 10.39 5.97
C ASN A 46 -7.48 9.26 5.67
N LYS A 47 -8.74 9.59 5.44
CA LYS A 47 -9.76 8.60 5.07
C LYS A 47 -9.42 7.92 3.75
N THR A 48 -8.99 8.66 2.75
CA THR A 48 -8.54 8.12 1.46
C THR A 48 -7.30 7.25 1.62
N ALA A 49 -6.31 7.69 2.42
CA ALA A 49 -5.12 6.90 2.70
C ALA A 49 -5.47 5.56 3.37
N CYS A 50 -6.35 5.58 4.37
CA CYS A 50 -6.85 4.37 5.02
C CYS A 50 -7.49 3.41 4.02
N LYS A 51 -8.40 3.91 3.16
CA LYS A 51 -9.10 3.09 2.16
C LYS A 51 -8.14 2.44 1.18
N LEU A 52 -7.17 3.18 0.66
CA LEU A 52 -6.16 2.65 -0.25
C LEU A 52 -5.34 1.53 0.41
N VAL A 53 -4.86 1.75 1.64
CA VAL A 53 -4.10 0.74 2.38
C VAL A 53 -4.93 -0.50 2.67
N ALA A 54 -6.15 -0.32 3.18
CA ALA A 54 -7.07 -1.41 3.47
C ALA A 54 -7.46 -2.20 2.20
N ALA A 55 -7.65 -1.53 1.06
CA ALA A 55 -7.90 -2.18 -0.23
C ALA A 55 -6.68 -2.98 -0.72
N GLY A 56 -5.46 -2.48 -0.50
CA GLY A 56 -4.22 -3.22 -0.80
C GLY A 56 -4.09 -4.48 0.06
N LEU A 57 -4.36 -4.38 1.36
CA LEU A 57 -4.39 -5.52 2.27
C LEU A 57 -5.51 -6.52 1.90
N HIS A 58 -6.68 -6.01 1.51
CA HIS A 58 -7.78 -6.83 1.00
C HIS A 58 -7.37 -7.59 -0.27
N HIS A 59 -6.67 -6.94 -1.21
CA HIS A 59 -6.10 -7.63 -2.38
C HIS A 59 -5.19 -8.79 -1.96
N ILE A 60 -4.20 -8.51 -1.10
CA ILE A 60 -3.22 -9.49 -0.62
C ILE A 60 -3.93 -10.70 0.01
N SER A 61 -4.90 -10.46 0.91
CA SER A 61 -5.63 -11.53 1.59
C SER A 61 -6.50 -12.40 0.66
N ASN A 62 -6.87 -11.89 -0.51
CA ASN A 62 -7.67 -12.59 -1.50
C ASN A 62 -6.83 -13.28 -2.59
N ILE A 63 -5.50 -13.14 -2.56
CA ILE A 63 -4.62 -13.96 -3.39
C ILE A 63 -4.79 -15.42 -2.99
N LYS A 64 -5.44 -16.18 -3.86
CA LYS A 64 -5.74 -17.60 -3.70
C LYS A 64 -5.16 -18.36 -4.87
N HIS A 65 -3.94 -18.86 -4.71
CA HIS A 65 -3.35 -19.79 -5.66
C HIS A 65 -3.61 -21.22 -5.16
N THR A 66 -4.25 -22.03 -6.00
CA THR A 66 -4.51 -23.44 -5.71
C THR A 66 -3.69 -24.32 -6.65
N TYR A 67 -3.20 -25.44 -6.13
CA TYR A 67 -2.47 -26.44 -6.90
C TYR A 67 -3.35 -26.98 -8.03
N LYS A 68 -2.81 -27.05 -9.24
CA LYS A 68 -3.40 -27.83 -10.32
C LYS A 68 -2.41 -28.92 -10.76
N PRO A 69 -2.61 -30.20 -10.38
CA PRO A 69 -1.68 -31.29 -10.69
C PRO A 69 -1.54 -31.63 -12.18
N GLN A 70 -2.25 -30.97 -13.09
CA GLN A 70 -2.20 -31.31 -14.50
C GLN A 70 -0.93 -30.75 -15.15
N LYS A 71 -0.05 -31.69 -15.55
CA LYS A 71 1.06 -31.53 -16.50
C LYS A 71 0.61 -30.62 -17.64
N ASN A 72 1.10 -29.38 -17.64
CA ASN A 72 1.49 -28.59 -18.83
C ASN A 72 1.90 -27.16 -18.45
N ASN A 73 1.60 -26.65 -17.25
CA ASN A 73 1.99 -25.31 -16.82
C ASN A 73 2.73 -25.31 -15.48
N GLY A 74 3.99 -25.77 -15.48
CA GLY A 74 5.11 -25.28 -14.65
C GLY A 74 5.07 -25.29 -13.11
N ASP A 75 3.91 -25.32 -12.44
CA ASP A 75 3.79 -25.03 -11.01
C ASP A 75 3.63 -26.29 -10.17
N TYR A 76 4.75 -26.75 -9.60
CA TYR A 76 4.81 -27.98 -8.80
C TYR A 76 4.51 -27.78 -7.30
N ASN A 77 4.37 -26.54 -6.79
CA ASN A 77 4.02 -26.29 -5.38
C ASN A 77 3.05 -25.11 -5.19
N PRO A 78 1.81 -25.32 -4.68
CA PRO A 78 0.84 -24.25 -4.45
C PRO A 78 1.20 -23.28 -3.32
N TYR A 79 1.89 -23.77 -2.29
CA TYR A 79 2.21 -23.00 -1.09
C TYR A 79 3.30 -21.98 -1.38
N ASP A 80 4.31 -22.39 -2.17
CA ASP A 80 5.34 -21.50 -2.69
C ASP A 80 4.76 -20.41 -3.62
N ASN A 81 3.55 -20.56 -4.15
CA ASN A 81 2.93 -19.55 -5.01
C ASN A 81 2.05 -18.57 -4.23
N GLN A 82 1.17 -19.05 -3.35
CA GLN A 82 0.29 -18.13 -2.61
C GLN A 82 1.09 -17.23 -1.67
N GLU A 83 1.94 -17.82 -0.81
CA GLU A 83 2.70 -17.05 0.17
C GLU A 83 3.66 -16.09 -0.50
N PHE A 84 4.32 -16.52 -1.58
CA PHE A 84 5.22 -15.68 -2.35
C PHE A 84 4.50 -14.49 -2.99
N HIS A 85 3.37 -14.71 -3.67
CA HIS A 85 2.61 -13.60 -4.27
C HIS A 85 2.04 -12.66 -3.20
N GLN A 86 1.60 -13.19 -2.06
CA GLN A 86 1.19 -12.36 -0.92
C GLN A 86 2.37 -11.54 -0.38
N PHE A 87 3.54 -12.16 -0.21
CA PHE A 87 4.75 -11.52 0.29
C PHE A 87 5.21 -10.41 -0.64
N VAL A 88 5.36 -10.69 -1.93
CA VAL A 88 5.74 -9.70 -2.95
C VAL A 88 4.71 -8.55 -3.01
N SER A 89 3.41 -8.87 -2.96
CA SER A 89 2.35 -7.85 -2.94
C SER A 89 2.40 -7.00 -1.67
N CYS A 90 2.76 -7.57 -0.51
CA CYS A 90 2.99 -6.82 0.71
C CYS A 90 4.18 -5.87 0.60
N LEU A 91 5.30 -6.32 0.01
CA LEU A 91 6.45 -5.44 -0.27
C LEU A 91 6.07 -4.29 -1.21
N TRP A 92 5.25 -4.57 -2.22
CA TRP A 92 4.70 -3.54 -3.09
C TRP A 92 3.81 -2.55 -2.34
N LEU A 93 2.91 -3.05 -1.50
CA LEU A 93 2.02 -2.19 -0.71
C LEU A 93 2.84 -1.25 0.19
N LYS A 94 3.87 -1.76 0.88
CA LYS A 94 4.79 -0.93 1.65
C LYS A 94 5.42 0.17 0.79
N ARG A 95 5.86 -0.17 -0.43
CA ARG A 95 6.46 0.79 -1.35
C ARG A 95 5.46 1.85 -1.82
N VAL A 96 4.23 1.44 -2.12
CA VAL A 96 3.14 2.37 -2.49
C VAL A 96 2.81 3.29 -1.31
N VAL A 97 2.78 2.79 -0.08
CA VAL A 97 2.56 3.59 1.14
C VAL A 97 3.65 4.63 1.33
N GLN A 98 4.93 4.27 1.15
CA GLN A 98 6.01 5.26 1.18
C GLN A 98 5.85 6.33 0.10
N GLU A 99 5.39 5.93 -1.08
CA GLU A 99 5.14 6.86 -2.17
C GLU A 99 3.93 7.78 -1.88
N MET A 100 2.92 7.28 -1.16
CA MET A 100 1.81 8.08 -0.63
C MET A 100 2.34 9.17 0.31
N GLU A 101 3.17 8.81 1.29
CA GLU A 101 3.76 9.75 2.25
C GLU A 101 4.67 10.77 1.56
N LYS A 102 5.50 10.32 0.61
CA LYS A 102 6.39 11.19 -0.16
C LYS A 102 5.63 12.19 -1.03
N ARG A 103 4.51 11.78 -1.62
CA ARG A 103 3.73 12.62 -2.54
C ARG A 103 2.73 13.52 -1.82
N SER A 104 2.26 13.13 -0.64
CA SER A 104 1.39 13.93 0.23
C SER A 104 2.22 14.93 1.04
N ILE A 105 2.51 16.08 0.41
CA ILE A 105 3.48 17.05 0.96
C ILE A 105 2.82 17.93 2.03
N SER A 106 1.59 18.34 1.81
CA SER A 106 0.88 19.28 2.69
C SER A 106 0.06 18.54 3.73
N CYS A 107 -0.66 17.49 3.34
CA CYS A 107 -1.47 16.70 4.27
C CYS A 107 -0.58 15.74 5.07
N ASP A 108 -0.88 15.56 6.36
CA ASP A 108 -0.39 14.42 7.14
C ASP A 108 -1.39 13.27 7.01
N ILE A 109 -0.93 12.14 6.49
CA ILE A 109 -1.74 10.95 6.22
C ILE A 109 -1.37 9.75 7.08
N LYS A 110 -0.46 9.94 8.06
CA LYS A 110 0.07 8.86 8.90
C LYS A 110 -1.03 8.14 9.68
N GLU A 111 -1.99 8.87 10.24
CA GLU A 111 -3.12 8.27 10.96
C GLU A 111 -4.02 7.44 10.03
N GLY A 112 -4.24 7.93 8.81
CA GLY A 112 -4.89 7.20 7.72
C GLY A 112 -4.22 5.86 7.43
N ILE A 113 -2.91 5.90 7.16
CA ILE A 113 -2.08 4.72 6.89
C ILE A 113 -2.12 3.75 8.08
N LYS A 114 -1.96 4.24 9.30
CA LYS A 114 -1.97 3.45 10.53
C LYS A 114 -3.30 2.74 10.74
N LYS A 115 -4.42 3.45 10.56
CA LYS A 115 -5.76 2.86 10.66
C LYS A 115 -5.98 1.78 9.60
N GLY A 116 -5.61 2.06 8.35
CA GLY A 116 -5.70 1.09 7.25
C GLY A 116 -4.84 -0.15 7.50
N SER A 117 -3.63 0.04 8.03
CA SER A 117 -2.71 -1.06 8.37
C SER A 117 -3.30 -2.00 9.42
N LYS A 118 -3.93 -1.44 10.46
CA LYS A 118 -4.62 -2.23 11.50
C LYS A 118 -5.78 -3.08 10.98
N ALA A 119 -6.34 -2.75 9.82
CA ALA A 119 -7.40 -3.54 9.20
C ALA A 119 -6.93 -4.96 8.81
N TRP A 120 -5.61 -5.16 8.66
CA TRP A 120 -5.04 -6.45 8.28
C TRP A 120 -5.52 -7.61 9.17
N ASN A 121 -5.54 -7.42 10.49
CA ASN A 121 -5.94 -8.46 11.43
C ASN A 121 -7.34 -9.02 11.11
N THR A 122 -8.29 -8.15 10.79
CA THR A 122 -9.67 -8.56 10.45
C THR A 122 -9.80 -9.05 9.01
N ILE A 123 -9.13 -8.39 8.07
CA ILE A 123 -9.16 -8.73 6.64
C ILE A 123 -8.57 -10.13 6.41
N LYS A 124 -7.41 -10.42 7.01
CA LYS A 124 -6.71 -11.70 6.89
C LYS A 124 -7.57 -12.86 7.38
N GLU A 125 -8.18 -12.74 8.56
CA GLU A 125 -9.08 -13.76 9.12
C GLU A 125 -10.27 -14.08 8.21
N THR A 126 -10.80 -13.06 7.54
CA THR A 126 -12.01 -13.20 6.70
C THR A 126 -11.69 -13.84 5.35
N HIS A 127 -10.60 -13.42 4.71
CA HIS A 127 -10.34 -13.69 3.29
C HIS A 127 -9.26 -14.74 3.05
N CYS A 128 -8.25 -14.83 3.92
CA CYS A 128 -7.14 -15.76 3.77
C CYS A 128 -7.48 -17.11 4.40
N LYS A 129 -8.35 -17.86 3.73
CA LYS A 129 -8.88 -19.15 4.21
C LYS A 129 -7.97 -20.35 3.93
N ASN A 130 -7.07 -20.23 2.95
CA ASN A 130 -6.10 -21.27 2.62
C ASN A 130 -4.77 -20.92 3.29
N GLN A 131 -4.33 -21.75 4.24
CA GLN A 131 -3.04 -21.55 4.89
C GLN A 131 -1.89 -22.02 3.98
N PRO A 132 -0.70 -21.39 4.06
CA PRO A 132 -0.39 -20.34 5.00
C PRO A 132 -0.63 -18.92 4.44
N CYS A 133 -0.82 -17.99 5.37
CA CYS A 133 -1.14 -16.59 5.12
C CYS A 133 -0.04 -15.75 5.75
N ILE A 134 0.62 -14.91 4.96
CA ILE A 134 1.72 -14.08 5.47
C ILE A 134 1.27 -13.16 6.59
N GLU A 135 2.20 -12.55 7.30
CA GLU A 135 1.93 -11.38 8.12
C GLU A 135 2.39 -10.12 7.38
N CYS A 136 1.44 -9.27 6.95
CA CYS A 136 1.75 -8.05 6.21
C CYS A 136 1.75 -6.84 7.16
N ASN A 137 2.78 -6.73 7.99
CA ASN A 137 2.94 -5.59 8.87
C ASN A 137 3.59 -4.41 8.12
N LEU A 138 2.83 -3.33 7.93
CA LEU A 138 3.30 -2.10 7.30
C LEU A 138 4.09 -1.20 8.25
N GLU A 139 4.05 -1.44 9.56
CA GLU A 139 4.84 -0.71 10.57
C GLU A 139 6.27 -1.27 10.71
N ASP A 140 6.58 -2.43 10.11
CA ASP A 140 7.95 -2.96 10.09
C ASP A 140 8.85 -2.11 9.20
N ASP A 141 10.05 -1.79 9.71
CA ASP A 141 11.06 -0.97 9.04
C ASP A 141 11.42 -1.49 7.63
N TYR A 142 10.95 -0.76 6.61
CA TYR A 142 11.28 -1.01 5.21
C TYR A 142 12.78 -0.86 4.92
N GLY A 143 13.54 -0.15 5.76
CA GLY A 143 14.99 -0.08 5.72
C GLY A 143 15.67 -1.45 5.80
N LYS A 144 14.97 -2.48 6.31
CA LYS A 144 15.46 -3.86 6.26
C LYS A 144 15.59 -4.42 4.83
N LEU A 145 14.93 -3.81 3.83
CA LEU A 145 15.13 -4.16 2.42
C LEU A 145 16.43 -3.58 1.84
N ASP A 146 17.02 -2.54 2.42
CA ASP A 146 18.33 -2.01 2.00
C ASP A 146 19.42 -3.08 2.15
N THR A 147 19.28 -3.95 3.15
CA THR A 147 20.18 -5.09 3.38
C THR A 147 19.78 -6.36 2.62
N CYS A 148 18.66 -6.36 1.92
CA CYS A 148 18.18 -7.52 1.17
C CYS A 148 18.84 -7.54 -0.22
N GLN A 149 19.89 -8.35 -0.35
CA GLN A 149 20.58 -8.59 -1.61
C GLN A 149 20.08 -9.89 -2.24
N VAL A 150 19.85 -9.88 -3.56
CA VAL A 150 19.46 -11.07 -4.32
C VAL A 150 20.59 -11.47 -5.26
N GLY A 151 21.08 -12.70 -5.11
CA GLY A 151 22.12 -13.28 -5.95
C GLY A 151 23.54 -12.81 -5.63
N SER A 152 24.51 -13.31 -6.41
CA SER A 152 25.94 -12.98 -6.28
C SER A 152 26.28 -11.53 -6.66
N ASP A 153 25.42 -10.89 -7.44
CA ASP A 153 25.72 -9.60 -8.08
C ASP A 153 25.30 -8.41 -7.22
N SER A 154 24.87 -8.65 -5.97
CA SER A 154 24.49 -7.62 -4.99
C SER A 154 23.45 -6.60 -5.50
N ALA A 155 22.57 -7.01 -6.42
CA ALA A 155 21.53 -6.13 -6.95
C ALA A 155 20.62 -5.65 -5.82
N ASN A 156 20.54 -4.33 -5.63
CA ASN A 156 19.74 -3.72 -4.59
C ASN A 156 18.24 -3.88 -4.92
N VAL A 157 17.54 -4.71 -4.14
CA VAL A 157 16.11 -5.00 -4.34
C VAL A 157 15.26 -3.74 -4.20
N LYS A 158 15.59 -2.87 -3.24
CA LYS A 158 14.87 -1.62 -3.02
C LYS A 158 14.91 -0.72 -4.25
N GLU A 159 16.07 -0.55 -4.87
CA GLU A 159 16.20 0.29 -6.08
C GLU A 159 15.33 -0.25 -7.23
N LYS A 160 15.30 -1.57 -7.42
CA LYS A 160 14.43 -2.18 -8.45
C LYS A 160 12.95 -1.97 -8.18
N PHE A 161 12.54 -2.03 -6.91
CA PHE A 161 11.16 -1.73 -6.52
C PHE A 161 10.82 -0.25 -6.74
N ILE A 162 11.73 0.66 -6.39
CA ILE A 162 11.58 2.10 -6.65
C ILE A 162 11.42 2.37 -8.15
N ASP A 163 12.31 1.82 -8.97
CA ASP A 163 12.32 2.04 -10.42
C ASP A 163 11.05 1.50 -11.08
N LEU A 164 10.60 0.31 -10.70
CA LEU A 164 9.37 -0.26 -11.23
C LEU A 164 8.16 0.62 -10.91
N LEU A 165 8.02 1.11 -9.66
CA LEU A 165 6.88 1.95 -9.29
C LEU A 165 6.94 3.35 -9.92
N THR A 166 8.12 3.98 -9.92
CA THR A 166 8.26 5.41 -10.25
C THR A 166 8.66 5.69 -11.71
N LYS A 167 9.17 4.70 -12.44
CA LYS A 167 9.55 4.83 -13.85
C LYS A 167 8.65 3.97 -14.73
N ASP A 168 8.61 2.66 -14.47
CA ASP A 168 7.94 1.71 -15.38
C ASP A 168 6.41 1.72 -15.22
N LYS A 169 5.91 1.96 -14.01
CA LYS A 169 4.47 1.92 -13.64
C LYS A 169 3.96 3.27 -13.12
N THR A 170 4.58 4.37 -13.56
CA THR A 170 4.24 5.71 -13.08
C THR A 170 2.79 6.09 -13.37
N THR A 171 2.24 5.73 -14.53
CA THR A 171 0.86 6.06 -14.91
C THR A 171 -0.15 5.36 -14.00
N GLU A 172 0.08 4.09 -13.68
CA GLU A 172 -0.75 3.36 -12.75
C GLU A 172 -0.62 3.91 -11.33
N ALA A 173 0.61 4.26 -10.89
CA ALA A 173 0.84 4.89 -9.60
C ALA A 173 0.12 6.25 -9.48
N ASP A 174 0.21 7.10 -10.51
CA ASP A 174 -0.46 8.39 -10.57
C ASP A 174 -1.99 8.22 -10.49
N SER A 175 -2.52 7.25 -11.23
CA SER A 175 -3.95 6.94 -11.23
C SER A 175 -4.44 6.44 -9.88
N THR A 176 -3.67 5.58 -9.19
CA THR A 176 -4.03 5.04 -7.88
C THR A 176 -3.96 6.12 -6.79
N LEU A 177 -3.01 7.06 -6.89
CA LEU A 177 -2.79 8.11 -5.89
C LEU A 177 -3.55 9.40 -6.16
N GLN A 178 -4.24 9.51 -7.31
CA GLN A 178 -4.91 10.74 -7.73
C GLN A 178 -5.90 11.29 -6.68
N GLU A 179 -6.78 10.45 -6.14
CA GLU A 179 -7.78 10.88 -5.16
C GLU A 179 -7.14 11.25 -3.81
N LEU A 180 -6.03 10.59 -3.42
CA LEU A 180 -5.28 10.96 -2.23
C LEU A 180 -4.68 12.36 -2.34
N LEU A 181 -4.18 12.72 -3.52
CA LEU A 181 -3.47 13.98 -3.76
C LEU A 181 -4.40 15.16 -4.13
N LYS A 182 -5.71 14.89 -4.21
CA LYS A 182 -6.73 15.85 -4.64
C LYS A 182 -6.90 17.04 -3.70
N THR A 183 -6.78 16.83 -2.40
CA THR A 183 -6.83 17.90 -1.39
C THR A 183 -5.44 18.46 -1.06
N ASP A 184 -4.39 17.76 -1.50
CA ASP A 184 -3.00 18.13 -1.33
C ASP A 184 -2.53 19.01 -2.50
N LYS A 185 -1.63 18.53 -3.37
CA LYS A 185 -1.07 19.29 -4.49
C LYS A 185 -2.10 19.87 -5.45
N ASN A 186 -3.20 19.15 -5.67
CA ASN A 186 -4.23 19.54 -6.63
C ASN A 186 -5.41 20.28 -5.98
N GLY A 187 -5.32 20.56 -4.66
CA GLY A 187 -6.38 21.20 -3.89
C GLY A 187 -6.43 22.72 -4.04
N SER A 188 -7.57 23.29 -3.69
CA SER A 188 -7.70 24.75 -3.46
C SER A 188 -6.71 25.24 -2.40
N LEU A 189 -6.47 26.56 -2.35
CA LEU A 189 -5.61 27.15 -1.33
C LEU A 189 -6.09 26.82 0.09
N CYS A 190 -7.40 26.89 0.34
CA CYS A 190 -7.99 26.57 1.64
C CYS A 190 -7.74 25.11 2.05
N GLN A 191 -7.92 24.16 1.13
CA GLN A 191 -7.67 22.73 1.41
C GLN A 191 -6.21 22.46 1.72
N ARG A 192 -5.29 23.08 0.97
CA ARG A 192 -3.85 22.98 1.24
C ARG A 192 -3.49 23.55 2.62
N LEU A 193 -4.06 24.69 3.00
CA LEU A 193 -3.85 25.30 4.33
C LEU A 193 -4.41 24.42 5.46
N GLN A 194 -5.59 23.83 5.29
CA GLN A 194 -6.16 22.86 6.25
C GLN A 194 -5.22 21.67 6.46
N CYS A 195 -4.71 21.11 5.37
CA CYS A 195 -3.74 20.02 5.42
C CYS A 195 -2.44 20.40 6.15
N LEU A 196 -1.85 21.55 5.81
CA LEU A 196 -0.64 22.06 6.47
C LEU A 196 -0.86 22.30 7.97
N ALA A 197 -2.01 22.87 8.35
CA ALA A 197 -2.35 23.10 9.75
C ALA A 197 -2.36 21.78 10.54
N SER A 198 -3.04 20.76 10.01
CA SER A 198 -3.07 19.42 10.61
C SER A 198 -1.67 18.80 10.72
N ARG A 199 -0.84 18.91 9.68
CA ARG A 199 0.54 18.42 9.69
C ARG A 199 1.41 19.11 10.74
N VAL A 200 1.30 20.43 10.88
CA VAL A 200 2.02 21.19 11.92
C VAL A 200 1.57 20.77 13.32
N GLU A 201 0.28 20.52 13.53
CA GLU A 201 -0.23 20.00 14.80
C GLU A 201 0.30 18.60 15.13
N ALA A 202 0.40 17.72 14.13
CA ALA A 202 0.98 16.39 14.30
C ALA A 202 2.46 16.47 14.71
N LEU A 203 3.25 17.33 14.06
CA LEU A 203 4.67 17.55 14.39
C LEU A 203 4.87 18.06 15.83
N LYS A 204 3.94 18.86 16.36
CA LYS A 204 3.98 19.30 17.78
C LYS A 204 3.79 18.15 18.77
N LYS A 205 3.09 17.08 18.37
CA LYS A 205 2.82 15.91 19.20
C LYS A 205 3.95 14.87 19.15
N ASP A 206 4.87 14.99 18.19
CA ASP A 206 6.03 14.11 18.03
C ASP A 206 7.35 14.92 18.02
N PRO A 207 7.90 15.23 19.21
CA PRO A 207 9.10 16.07 19.36
C PRO A 207 10.37 15.48 18.71
N SER A 208 10.34 14.23 18.26
CA SER A 208 11.47 13.52 17.67
C SER A 208 11.71 13.80 16.19
N SER A 209 10.82 14.55 15.53
CA SER A 209 10.85 14.80 14.08
C SER A 209 11.64 16.04 13.62
N ASN A 210 12.29 16.76 14.54
CA ASN A 210 13.11 17.95 14.26
C ASN A 210 14.63 17.66 14.28
N ALA A 211 15.06 16.49 13.78
CA ALA A 211 16.47 16.13 13.61
C ALA A 211 16.75 15.68 12.17
#